data_AF-U9TUN7-F1
#
_entry.id   AF-U9TUN7-F1
#
_cell.length_a   1.000
_cell.length_b   1.000
_cell.length_c   1.000
_cell.angle_alpha   90.00
_cell.angle_beta   90.00
_cell.angle_gamma   90.00
#
_symmetry.space_group_name_H-M   'P 1'
#
loop_
_entity.id
_entity.type
_entity.pdbx_description
1 polymer ?
#
loop_
_entity_poly.entity_id
_entity_poly.type
_entity_poly.pdbx_seq_one_letter_code
_entity_poly.pdbx_strand_id
1 'polypeptide(L)'
;FVLFGHPSLLDLNPSASTFTLDNGTNNFTLTGEIPENPFNTIWDAILSAYYWNAIDLSGYNYWPLKLLAFIANVILVLVLLNMIIALMNDAFNKAKEDGNLGLVTFRAELIDEYERLDNSFFRKLLHSNSPYICFHQNHDITEKWIKKTKKNLKT
;
A
#
# COMPACT_ATOMS: atom_id res chain seq x y z
N PHE A 1 -5.18 26.32 7.55
CA PHE A 1 -6.22 26.35 6.51
C PHE A 1 -6.94 27.70 6.43
N VAL A 2 -7.63 28.16 7.49
CA VAL A 2 -8.26 29.50 7.53
C VAL A 2 -7.28 30.64 7.19
N LEU A 3 -6.03 30.53 7.64
CA LEU A 3 -4.99 31.53 7.37
C LEU A 3 -4.62 31.67 5.89
N PHE A 4 -4.75 30.61 5.08
CA PHE A 4 -4.42 30.62 3.64
C PHE A 4 -5.64 30.92 2.75
N GLY A 5 -6.86 30.84 3.30
CA GLY A 5 -8.09 31.23 2.59
C GLY A 5 -8.25 32.75 2.47
N HIS A 6 -7.51 33.53 3.27
CA HIS A 6 -7.49 34.99 3.22
C HIS A 6 -6.10 35.51 2.88
N PRO A 7 -5.69 35.48 1.60
CA PRO A 7 -4.35 35.85 1.18
C PRO A 7 -3.97 37.30 1.51
N SER A 8 -4.96 38.20 1.59
CA SER A 8 -4.78 39.60 2.00
C SER A 8 -4.27 39.79 3.44
N LEU A 9 -4.42 38.79 4.33
CA LEU A 9 -3.90 38.86 5.70
C LEU A 9 -2.39 38.57 5.78
N LEU A 10 -1.81 38.02 4.71
CA LEU A 10 -0.42 37.54 4.67
C LEU A 10 0.36 38.11 3.48
N ASP A 11 -0.16 39.14 2.79
CA ASP A 11 0.37 39.64 1.51
C ASP A 11 0.60 38.54 0.46
N LEU A 12 -0.27 37.52 0.46
CA LEU A 12 -0.22 36.35 -0.42
C LEU A 12 -0.85 36.59 -1.80
N ASN A 13 -1.09 37.84 -2.20
CA ASN A 13 -1.79 38.13 -3.45
C ASN A 13 -0.98 37.60 -4.65
N PRO A 14 -1.54 36.65 -5.43
CA PRO A 14 -0.85 36.14 -6.60
C PRO A 14 -0.71 37.27 -7.62
N SER A 15 0.46 37.33 -8.27
CA SER A 15 0.73 38.32 -9.32
C SER A 15 0.48 37.69 -10.69
N ALA A 16 -0.12 38.45 -11.59
CA ALA A 16 -0.25 38.04 -12.98
C ALA A 16 1.14 37.89 -13.61
N SER A 17 1.34 36.82 -14.37
CA SER A 17 2.57 36.64 -15.15
C SER A 17 2.56 37.60 -16.35
N THR A 18 3.64 38.36 -16.53
CA THR A 18 3.80 39.26 -17.68
C THR A 18 4.86 38.70 -18.61
N PHE A 19 4.49 38.53 -19.89
CA PHE A 19 5.38 38.06 -20.93
C PHE A 19 5.60 39.18 -21.94
N THR A 20 6.85 39.52 -22.19
CA THR A 20 7.23 40.53 -23.17
C THR A 20 7.79 39.84 -24.41
N LEU A 21 7.11 40.01 -25.55
CA LEU A 21 7.58 39.50 -26.83
C LEU A 21 8.16 40.66 -27.63
N ASP A 22 9.46 40.61 -27.90
CA ASP A 22 10.17 41.59 -28.72
C ASP A 22 10.33 41.03 -30.14
N ASN A 23 9.75 41.72 -31.12
CA ASN A 23 9.88 41.40 -32.54
C ASN A 23 10.90 42.30 -33.25
N GLY A 24 11.80 42.96 -32.51
CA GLY A 24 12.84 43.86 -33.01
C GLY A 24 12.37 45.27 -33.36
N THR A 25 11.05 45.51 -33.49
CA THR A 25 10.46 46.82 -33.80
C THR A 25 9.50 47.31 -32.72
N ASN A 26 8.70 46.41 -32.15
CA ASN A 26 7.69 46.72 -31.12
C ASN A 26 7.73 45.66 -30.02
N ASN A 27 7.56 46.10 -28.77
CA ASN A 27 7.39 45.22 -27.62
C ASN A 27 5.90 44.97 -27.39
N PHE A 28 5.48 43.70 -27.47
CA PHE A 28 4.14 43.29 -27.09
C PHE A 28 4.15 42.71 -25.68
N THR A 29 3.44 43.35 -24.77
CA THR A 29 3.29 42.87 -23.39
C THR A 29 1.97 42.13 -23.24
N LEU A 30 2.04 40.82 -22.96
CA LEU A 30 0.89 39.99 -22.63
C LEU A 30 0.87 39.79 -21.11
N THR A 31 -0.24 40.17 -20.47
CA THR A 31 -0.46 39.92 -19.04
C THR A 31 -1.44 38.76 -18.91
N GLY A 32 -1.03 37.70 -18.24
CA GLY A 32 -1.88 36.54 -17.93
C GLY A 32 -2.94 36.86 -16.88
N GLU A 33 -3.85 35.92 -16.65
CA GLU A 33 -4.83 36.02 -15.58
C GLU A 33 -4.17 35.81 -14.21
N ILE A 34 -4.77 36.39 -13.17
CA ILE A 34 -4.31 36.20 -11.79
C ILE A 34 -4.67 34.76 -11.37
N PRO A 35 -3.70 33.95 -10.91
CA PRO A 35 -3.97 32.60 -10.43
C PRO A 35 -5.02 32.59 -9.31
N GLU A 36 -6.01 31.71 -9.40
CA GLU A 36 -6.97 31.50 -8.31
C GLU A 36 -6.29 30.91 -7.07
N ASN A 37 -6.74 31.30 -5.88
CA ASN A 37 -6.21 30.78 -4.62
C ASN A 37 -6.66 29.33 -4.40
N PRO A 38 -5.75 28.33 -4.40
CA PRO A 38 -6.10 26.92 -4.21
C PRO A 38 -6.55 26.60 -2.78
N PHE A 39 -6.42 27.55 -1.85
CA PHE A 39 -6.80 27.41 -0.44
C PHE A 39 -8.05 28.21 -0.04
N ASN A 40 -8.81 28.70 -1.03
CA ASN A 40 -9.94 29.61 -0.81
C ASN A 40 -11.01 29.02 0.14
N THR A 41 -11.39 27.76 -0.07
CA THR A 41 -12.30 27.05 0.82
C THR A 41 -11.59 25.91 1.57
N ILE A 42 -12.23 25.41 2.63
CA ILE A 42 -11.72 24.25 3.38
C ILE A 42 -11.56 23.03 2.45
N TRP A 43 -12.51 22.80 1.54
CA TRP A 43 -12.48 21.67 0.61
C TRP A 43 -11.40 21.84 -0.45
N ASP A 44 -11.28 23.03 -1.04
CA ASP A 44 -10.21 23.32 -2.00
C ASP A 44 -8.85 23.16 -1.35
N ALA A 45 -8.72 23.56 -0.09
CA ALA A 45 -7.47 23.44 0.63
C ALA A 45 -7.11 21.98 0.98
N ILE A 46 -8.10 21.14 1.30
CA ILE A 46 -7.89 19.69 1.46
C ILE A 46 -7.48 19.07 0.12
N LEU A 47 -8.19 19.39 -0.96
CA LEU A 47 -7.89 18.91 -2.30
C LEU A 47 -6.48 19.35 -2.73
N SER A 48 -6.11 20.58 -2.39
CA SER A 48 -4.80 21.14 -2.69
C SER A 48 -3.69 20.52 -1.85
N ALA A 49 -3.94 20.19 -0.58
CA ALA A 49 -3.02 19.40 0.24
C ALA A 49 -2.83 17.98 -0.30
N TYR A 50 -3.88 17.37 -0.85
CA TYR A 50 -3.77 16.06 -1.49
C TYR A 50 -2.96 16.10 -2.79
N TYR A 51 -3.19 17.11 -3.64
CA TYR A 51 -2.45 17.34 -4.87
C TYR A 51 -1.19 18.20 -4.68
N TRP A 52 -0.66 18.33 -3.46
CA TRP A 52 0.41 19.27 -3.12
C TRP A 52 1.69 19.08 -3.94
N ASN A 53 1.95 17.87 -4.44
CA ASN A 53 3.07 17.57 -5.33
C ASN A 53 2.89 18.15 -6.76
N ALA A 54 1.65 18.37 -7.20
CA ALA A 54 1.32 18.87 -8.53
C ALA A 54 1.02 20.37 -8.57
N ILE A 55 0.96 21.04 -7.41
CA ILE A 55 0.67 22.47 -7.33
C ILE A 55 1.95 23.25 -7.57
N ASP A 56 1.92 24.12 -8.57
CA ASP A 56 2.98 25.09 -8.77
C ASP A 56 2.83 26.26 -7.78
N LEU A 57 3.61 26.20 -6.70
CA LEU A 57 3.72 27.26 -5.69
C LEU A 57 4.66 28.40 -6.14
N SER A 58 5.21 28.36 -7.37
CA SER A 58 6.13 29.39 -7.88
C SER A 58 5.47 30.76 -7.99
N GLY A 59 4.19 30.81 -8.37
CA GLY A 59 3.38 32.03 -8.51
C GLY A 59 3.05 32.73 -7.18
N TYR A 60 3.27 32.05 -6.04
CA TYR A 60 3.09 32.62 -4.71
C TYR A 60 4.41 33.16 -4.17
N ASN A 61 4.51 34.49 -4.04
CA ASN A 61 5.72 35.16 -3.54
C ASN A 61 5.78 35.22 -1.99
N TYR A 62 5.52 34.10 -1.32
CA TYR A 62 5.52 34.03 0.15
C TYR A 62 6.42 32.92 0.66
N TRP A 63 7.55 33.33 1.24
CA TRP A 63 8.60 32.43 1.72
C TRP A 63 8.09 31.42 2.77
N PRO A 64 7.30 31.80 3.80
CA PRO A 64 6.90 30.84 4.82
C PRO A 64 6.05 29.68 4.29
N LEU A 65 5.26 29.90 3.23
CA LEU A 65 4.52 28.81 2.56
C LEU A 65 5.47 27.82 1.88
N LYS A 66 6.53 28.31 1.21
CA LYS A 66 7.56 27.46 0.60
C LYS A 66 8.33 26.66 1.65
N LEU A 67 8.65 27.28 2.79
CA LEU A 67 9.32 26.60 3.90
C LEU A 67 8.43 25.52 4.54
N LEU A 68 7.15 25.81 4.76
CA LEU A 68 6.19 24.85 5.30
C LEU A 68 6.02 23.66 4.34
N ALA A 69 5.89 23.93 3.03
CA ALA A 69 5.84 22.90 1.99
C ALA A 69 7.06 21.98 2.04
N PHE A 70 8.25 22.55 2.19
CA PHE A 70 9.49 21.79 2.28
C PHE A 70 9.54 20.90 3.53
N ILE A 71 9.24 21.46 4.70
CA ILE A 71 9.23 20.71 5.97
C ILE A 71 8.19 19.59 5.94
N ALA A 72 6.99 19.86 5.42
CA ALA A 72 5.93 18.86 5.30
C ALA A 72 6.36 17.68 4.40
N ASN A 73 7.00 17.96 3.26
CA ASN A 73 7.54 16.93 2.38
C ASN A 73 8.62 16.09 3.07
N VAL A 74 9.55 16.73 3.78
CA VAL A 74 10.60 16.02 4.54
C VAL A 74 9.98 15.10 5.60
N ILE A 75 8.99 15.57 6.37
CA ILE A 75 8.31 14.75 7.37
C ILE A 75 7.54 13.60 6.72
N LEU A 76 6.86 13.85 5.59
CA LEU A 76 6.09 12.83 4.87
C LEU A 76 6.99 11.69 4.39
N VAL A 77 8.14 12.03 3.79
CA VAL A 77 9.10 11.05 3.29
C VAL A 77 9.81 10.33 4.44
N LEU A 78 10.24 11.05 5.48
CA LEU A 78 11.06 10.45 6.54
C LEU A 78 10.27 9.73 7.63
N VAL A 79 9.10 10.23 8.00
CA VAL A 79 8.35 9.70 9.15
C VAL A 79 7.21 8.83 8.67
N LEU A 80 6.29 9.41 7.89
CA LEU A 80 5.07 8.72 7.46
C LEU A 80 5.39 7.50 6.60
N LEU A 81 6.25 7.64 5.59
CA LEU A 81 6.59 6.53 4.71
C LEU A 81 7.31 5.40 5.46
N ASN A 82 8.25 5.73 6.34
CA ASN A 82 8.96 4.75 7.16
C ASN A 82 8.01 4.03 8.14
N MET A 83 7.04 4.74 8.71
CA MET A 83 6.03 4.14 9.58
C MET A 83 5.10 3.20 8.82
N ILE A 84 4.64 3.59 7.63
CA ILE A 84 3.79 2.76 6.77
C ILE A 84 4.54 1.49 6.35
N ILE A 85 5.82 1.60 5.97
CA ILE A 85 6.65 0.45 5.60
C ILE A 85 6.78 -0.51 6.79
N ALA A 86 7.06 0.01 7.99
CA ALA A 86 7.17 -0.82 9.19
C ALA A 86 5.84 -1.54 9.51
N LEU A 87 4.72 -0.83 9.44
CA LEU A 87 3.39 -1.39 9.67
C LEU A 87 3.04 -2.48 8.65
N MET A 88 3.31 -2.21 7.36
CA MET A 88 3.04 -3.16 6.28
C MET A 88 3.92 -4.40 6.40
N ASN A 89 5.19 -4.23 6.79
CA ASN A 89 6.11 -5.34 7.01
C ASN A 89 5.66 -6.24 8.18
N ASP A 90 5.24 -5.66 9.29
CA ASP A 90 4.72 -6.43 10.43
C ASP A 90 3.44 -7.20 10.07
N ALA A 91 2.47 -6.52 9.45
CA ALA A 91 1.25 -7.14 8.97
C ALA A 91 1.52 -8.26 7.94
N PHE A 92 2.47 -8.05 7.03
CA PHE A 92 2.87 -9.05 6.03
C PHE A 92 3.54 -10.27 6.68
N ASN A 93 4.44 -10.07 7.64
CA ASN A 93 5.10 -11.17 8.33
C ASN A 93 4.08 -12.03 9.10
N LYS A 94 3.13 -11.39 9.78
CA LYS A 94 2.02 -12.09 10.44
C LYS A 94 1.17 -12.89 9.45
N ALA A 95 0.74 -12.26 8.35
CA ALA A 95 -0.06 -12.92 7.33
C ALA A 95 0.69 -14.07 6.64
N LYS A 96 2.01 -13.98 6.51
CA LYS A 96 2.87 -15.04 5.97
C LYS A 96 2.94 -16.25 6.90
N GLU A 97 3.08 -16.03 8.21
CA GLU A 97 3.09 -17.10 9.20
C GLU A 97 1.73 -17.82 9.26
N ASP A 98 0.64 -17.06 9.37
CA ASP A 98 -0.73 -17.59 9.40
C ASP A 98 -1.11 -18.25 8.06
N GLY A 99 -0.67 -17.67 6.94
CA GLY A 99 -0.92 -18.18 5.59
C GLY A 99 -0.20 -19.49 5.30
N ASN A 100 0.99 -19.72 5.86
CA ASN A 100 1.69 -21.00 5.70
C ASN A 100 0.93 -22.13 6.42
N LEU A 101 0.41 -21.86 7.62
CA LEU A 101 -0.47 -22.80 8.33
C LEU A 101 -1.76 -23.03 7.53
N GLY A 102 -2.42 -21.95 7.09
CA GLY A 102 -3.64 -22.02 6.29
C GLY A 102 -3.45 -22.81 5.00
N LEU A 103 -2.32 -22.64 4.29
CA LEU A 103 -2.00 -23.37 3.07
C LEU A 103 -1.85 -24.88 3.31
N VAL A 104 -1.16 -25.27 4.38
CA VAL A 104 -0.96 -26.69 4.71
C VAL A 104 -2.29 -27.33 5.11
N THR A 105 -3.09 -26.63 5.91
CA THR A 105 -4.44 -27.08 6.28
C THR A 105 -5.34 -27.21 5.06
N PHE A 106 -5.39 -26.19 4.20
CA PHE A 106 -6.17 -26.22 2.97
C PHE A 106 -5.75 -27.36 2.04
N ARG A 107 -4.44 -27.61 1.89
CA ARG A 107 -3.95 -28.77 1.12
C ARG A 107 -4.39 -30.10 1.74
N ALA A 108 -4.36 -30.22 3.06
CA ALA A 108 -4.81 -31.43 3.75
C ALA A 108 -6.32 -31.65 3.60
N GLU A 109 -7.12 -30.59 3.72
CA GLU A 109 -8.58 -30.62 3.51
C GLU A 109 -8.92 -31.04 2.07
N LEU A 110 -8.26 -30.48 1.05
CA LEU A 110 -8.48 -30.88 -0.33
C LEU A 110 -8.14 -32.36 -0.58
N ILE A 111 -7.09 -32.88 0.05
CA ILE A 111 -6.72 -34.30 -0.06
C ILE A 111 -7.78 -35.18 0.63
N ASP A 112 -8.22 -34.82 1.85
CA ASP A 112 -9.28 -35.55 2.58
C ASP A 112 -10.60 -35.56 1.80
N GLU A 113 -11.01 -34.43 1.25
CA GLU A 113 -12.22 -34.33 0.42
C GLU A 113 -12.09 -35.17 -0.85
N TYR A 114 -10.93 -35.15 -1.51
CA TYR A 114 -10.67 -36.00 -2.68
C TYR A 114 -10.72 -37.49 -2.33
N GLU A 115 -10.09 -37.90 -1.22
CA GLU A 115 -10.10 -39.30 -0.75
C GLU A 115 -11.51 -39.76 -0.35
N ARG A 116 -12.32 -38.89 0.26
CA ARG A 116 -13.73 -39.19 0.60
C ARG A 116 -14.63 -39.25 -0.63
N LEU A 117 -14.35 -38.45 -1.66
CA LEU A 117 -15.08 -38.47 -2.93
C LEU A 117 -14.66 -39.66 -3.81
N ASP A 118 -13.46 -40.23 -3.58
CA ASP A 118 -12.99 -41.50 -4.16
C ASP A 118 -13.76 -42.71 -3.58
N ASN A 119 -15.07 -42.70 -3.78
CA ASN A 119 -15.99 -43.70 -3.28
C ASN A 119 -16.03 -44.88 -4.27
N SER A 120 -15.60 -46.06 -3.81
CA SER A 120 -15.86 -47.43 -4.31
C SER A 120 -15.56 -47.75 -5.80
N PHE A 121 -16.01 -46.93 -6.75
CA PHE A 121 -15.93 -47.15 -8.19
C PHE A 121 -14.48 -47.15 -8.71
N PHE A 122 -13.67 -46.16 -8.36
CA PHE A 122 -12.24 -46.12 -8.70
C PHE A 122 -11.42 -47.15 -7.93
N ARG A 123 -11.70 -47.34 -6.63
CA ARG A 123 -11.11 -48.40 -5.81
C ARG A 123 -11.37 -49.81 -6.37
N LYS A 124 -12.54 -50.05 -6.97
CA LYS A 124 -12.91 -51.30 -7.66
C LYS A 124 -12.23 -51.43 -9.04
N LEU A 125 -11.99 -50.32 -9.74
CA LEU A 125 -11.23 -50.27 -10.99
C LEU A 125 -9.74 -50.57 -10.74
N LEU A 126 -9.13 -49.98 -9.71
CA LEU A 126 -7.74 -50.25 -9.28
C LEU A 126 -7.56 -51.68 -8.76
N HIS A 127 -8.53 -52.23 -8.03
CA HIS A 127 -8.46 -53.61 -7.50
C HIS A 127 -8.43 -54.70 -8.57
N SER A 128 -8.74 -54.39 -9.83
CA SER A 128 -8.71 -55.40 -10.89
C SER A 128 -7.29 -55.84 -11.26
N ASN A 129 -6.23 -55.07 -10.91
CA ASN A 129 -4.82 -55.49 -11.08
C ASN A 129 -3.75 -54.64 -10.31
N SER A 130 -4.12 -53.76 -9.38
CA SER A 130 -3.11 -52.96 -8.64
C SER A 130 -2.55 -53.74 -7.44
N PRO A 131 -1.22 -53.89 -7.30
CA PRO A 131 -0.62 -54.39 -6.07
C PRO A 131 -0.95 -53.41 -4.95
N TYR A 132 -1.36 -53.94 -3.80
CA TYR A 132 -1.67 -53.16 -2.60
C TYR A 132 -0.48 -52.24 -2.28
N ILE A 133 -0.73 -50.92 -2.15
CA ILE A 133 0.28 -50.01 -1.60
C ILE A 133 0.31 -50.26 -0.09
N CYS A 134 1.15 -51.19 0.32
CA CYS A 134 1.50 -51.36 1.73
C CYS A 134 2.46 -50.23 2.10
N PHE A 135 1.99 -49.27 2.90
CA PHE A 135 2.92 -48.37 3.59
C PHE A 135 3.73 -49.21 4.58
N HIS A 136 5.01 -49.45 4.27
CA HIS A 136 5.92 -50.02 5.24
C HIS A 136 6.15 -48.96 6.32
N GLN A 137 5.34 -49.05 7.37
CA GLN A 137 5.42 -48.18 8.52
C GLN A 137 6.76 -48.47 9.22
N ASN A 138 7.74 -47.59 9.03
CA ASN A 138 8.98 -47.67 9.77
C ASN A 138 8.67 -47.34 11.23
N HIS A 139 8.75 -48.36 12.09
CA HIS A 139 8.35 -48.29 13.48
C HIS A 139 9.05 -47.16 14.24
N ASP A 140 10.35 -46.95 13.99
CA ASP A 140 11.14 -45.90 14.65
C ASP A 140 10.70 -44.48 14.26
N ILE A 141 10.35 -44.29 12.98
CA ILE A 141 9.88 -42.99 12.48
C ILE A 141 8.49 -42.68 13.05
N THR A 142 7.65 -43.71 13.12
CA THR A 142 6.26 -43.60 13.63
C THR A 142 6.25 -43.33 15.13
N GLU A 143 7.07 -44.05 15.91
CA GLU A 143 7.24 -43.80 17.35
C GLU A 143 7.71 -42.37 17.64
N LYS A 144 8.70 -41.88 16.87
CA LYS A 144 9.21 -40.51 17.02
C LYS A 144 8.13 -39.47 16.74
N TRP A 145 7.32 -39.68 15.70
CA TRP A 145 6.18 -38.81 15.36
C TRP A 145 5.13 -38.80 16.47
N ILE A 146 4.71 -39.96 16.99
CA ILE A 146 3.72 -40.08 18.07
C ILE A 146 4.21 -39.41 19.37
N LYS A 147 5.49 -39.59 19.72
CA LYS A 147 6.08 -38.92 20.89
C LYS A 147 6.08 -37.39 20.73
N LYS A 148 6.39 -36.89 19.53
CA LYS A 148 6.46 -35.45 19.25
C LYS A 148 5.07 -34.79 19.28
N THR A 149 4.05 -35.44 18.72
CA THR A 149 2.66 -34.94 18.78
C THR A 149 2.09 -34.99 20.19
N LYS A 150 2.32 -36.06 20.96
CA LYS A 150 1.91 -36.12 22.39
C LYS A 150 2.55 -35.04 23.26
N LYS A 151 3.78 -34.63 22.95
CA LYS A 151 4.48 -33.56 23.69
C LYS A 151 3.87 -32.18 23.40
N ASN A 152 3.53 -31.92 22.15
CA ASN A 152 2.90 -30.65 21.73
C ASN A 152 1.42 -30.53 22.14
N LEU A 153 0.73 -31.64 22.45
CA LEU A 153 -0.67 -31.62 22.90
C LEU A 153 -0.81 -31.39 24.43
N LYS A 154 0.29 -31.44 25.19
CA LYS A 154 0.31 -31.28 26.66
C LYS A 154 0.77 -29.89 27.12
N THR A 155 1.01 -28.99 26.18
CA THR A 155 1.34 -27.57 26.44
C THR A 155 0.18 -26.73 25.94
#